data_AF-A0A1G0PK26-F1
#
_entry.id   AF-A0A1G0PK26-F1
#
_cell.length_a   1.000
_cell.length_b   1.000
_cell.length_c   1.000
_cell.angle_alpha   90.00
_cell.angle_beta   90.00
_cell.angle_gamma   90.00
#
_symmetry.space_group_name_H-M   'P 1'
#
loop_
_entity.id
_entity.type
_entity.pdbx_description
1 polymer ?
#
loop_
_entity_poly.entity_id
_entity_poly.type
_entity_poly.pdbx_seq_one_letter_code
_entity_poly.pdbx_strand_id
1 'polypeptide(L)'
;MKKLKTLSHITLLLFIAAVNLTYSQSDYNLVQDFKARYNEIEDLIKTAESLDECLQLSNEITAMRYSFEEHKTLLDKSLYPMDFNASFTNLSGMLEIRKRDFLHITQLQAEVDTLKERFAVLDKANISLIERINILEKDQIKNSKTIASLQQLTAQLKANIKQRDMLIVEVADSLFAGHVNHPFTLNDAEKMSLAQKVQYHNLFYNMEKTIDDHIQFLKISTIKPQDVADMKKEYNGFIMMWEKVGEKLADIYLVKKEKAERIEKINNKFAEWDTTLNNVMWAAVNKSFEEKNISLPEYNNGEEFANSVTDFINHQIEKANAADVEEVEETYYTFTDSVWNSKIEKEWVPILIENNMLTKADKDSIVSRLTVWKAQIIGDEFEWWVYAVGVLILIGIVMVSSNIFRKRASES
;
A
#
# COMPACT_ATOMS: atom_id res chain seq x y z
N MET A 1 -58.02 -71.88 38.02
CA MET A 1 -57.50 -71.56 36.66
C MET A 1 -57.43 -70.06 36.33
N LYS A 2 -58.37 -69.18 36.72
CA LYS A 2 -58.28 -67.71 36.43
C LYS A 2 -57.06 -66.99 37.04
N LYS A 3 -56.61 -67.37 38.25
CA LYS A 3 -55.41 -66.81 38.91
C LYS A 3 -54.08 -67.22 38.24
N LEU A 4 -54.03 -68.39 37.58
CA LEU A 4 -52.83 -68.85 36.86
C LEU A 4 -52.66 -68.12 35.51
N LYS A 5 -53.76 -67.80 34.81
CA LYS A 5 -53.73 -67.03 33.55
C LYS A 5 -53.34 -65.56 33.77
N THR A 6 -53.79 -64.93 34.86
CA THR A 6 -53.43 -63.55 35.19
C THR A 6 -51.97 -63.39 35.60
N LEU A 7 -51.40 -64.35 36.33
CA LEU A 7 -49.97 -64.35 36.68
C LEU A 7 -49.06 -64.51 35.45
N SER A 8 -49.47 -65.31 34.47
CA SER A 8 -48.75 -65.52 33.19
C SER A 8 -48.77 -64.29 32.27
N HIS A 9 -49.83 -63.47 32.29
CA HIS A 9 -49.90 -62.26 31.47
C HIS A 9 -49.05 -61.13 32.06
N ILE A 10 -48.93 -61.06 33.39
CA ILE A 10 -48.10 -60.06 34.08
C ILE A 10 -46.61 -60.33 33.86
N THR A 11 -46.17 -61.60 33.88
CA THR A 11 -44.77 -61.95 33.54
C THR A 11 -44.43 -61.71 32.08
N LEU A 12 -45.36 -61.94 31.14
CA LEU A 12 -45.15 -61.62 29.73
C LEU A 12 -45.02 -60.10 29.51
N LEU A 13 -45.82 -59.29 30.20
CA LEU A 13 -45.77 -57.82 30.12
C LEU A 13 -44.50 -57.25 30.74
N LEU A 14 -44.04 -57.81 31.85
CA LEU A 14 -42.75 -57.47 32.47
C LEU A 14 -41.55 -57.90 31.61
N PHE A 15 -41.65 -59.03 30.91
CA PHE A 15 -40.62 -59.49 29.99
C PHE A 15 -40.54 -58.58 28.75
N ILE A 16 -41.68 -58.18 28.18
CA ILE A 16 -41.74 -57.22 27.07
C ILE A 16 -41.19 -55.85 27.53
N ALA A 17 -41.53 -55.37 28.72
CA ALA A 17 -41.00 -54.11 29.26
C ALA A 17 -39.48 -54.17 29.52
N ALA A 18 -38.96 -55.30 30.04
CA ALA A 18 -37.54 -55.49 30.30
C ALA A 18 -36.72 -55.59 29.01
N VAL A 19 -37.26 -56.24 27.96
CA VAL A 19 -36.65 -56.25 26.62
C VAL A 19 -36.63 -54.83 26.04
N ASN A 20 -37.70 -54.05 26.14
CA ASN A 20 -37.70 -52.67 25.65
C ASN A 20 -36.68 -51.76 26.39
N LEU A 21 -36.44 -52.00 27.69
CA LEU A 21 -35.44 -51.25 28.48
C LEU A 21 -33.99 -51.55 28.04
N THR A 22 -33.65 -52.80 27.71
CA THR A 22 -32.31 -53.13 27.21
C THR A 22 -32.08 -52.65 25.77
N TYR A 23 -33.09 -52.74 24.91
CA TYR A 23 -33.03 -52.18 23.55
C TYR A 23 -32.92 -50.65 23.57
N SER A 24 -33.65 -49.95 24.45
CA SER A 24 -33.56 -48.49 24.60
C SER A 24 -32.19 -48.02 25.08
N GLN A 25 -31.49 -48.78 25.92
CA GLN A 25 -30.13 -48.45 26.36
C GLN A 25 -29.13 -48.65 25.21
N SER A 26 -29.31 -49.70 24.39
CA SER A 26 -28.50 -49.95 23.20
C SER A 26 -28.70 -48.87 22.12
N ASP A 27 -29.96 -48.49 21.86
CA ASP A 27 -30.31 -47.45 20.89
C ASP A 27 -29.80 -46.08 21.32
N TYR A 28 -29.89 -45.76 22.62
CA TYR A 28 -29.32 -44.53 23.16
C TYR A 28 -27.81 -44.48 22.96
N ASN A 29 -27.10 -45.54 23.33
CA ASN A 29 -25.64 -45.62 23.16
C ASN A 29 -25.26 -45.47 21.68
N LEU A 30 -26.00 -46.10 20.77
CA LEU A 30 -25.76 -46.00 19.33
C LEU A 30 -25.92 -44.58 18.80
N VAL A 31 -26.95 -43.86 19.24
CA VAL A 31 -27.16 -42.45 18.88
C VAL A 31 -26.04 -41.57 19.45
N GLN A 32 -25.58 -41.82 20.68
CA GLN A 32 -24.46 -41.07 21.26
C GLN A 32 -23.15 -41.34 20.52
N ASP A 33 -22.86 -42.59 20.18
CA ASP A 33 -21.67 -42.97 19.42
C ASP A 33 -21.66 -42.33 18.03
N PHE A 34 -22.81 -42.29 17.35
CA PHE A 34 -22.94 -41.56 16.08
C PHE A 34 -22.63 -40.08 16.26
N LYS A 35 -23.23 -39.42 17.26
CA LYS A 35 -23.04 -37.98 17.51
C LYS A 35 -21.58 -37.66 17.88
N ALA A 36 -20.96 -38.50 18.70
CA ALA A 36 -19.56 -38.33 19.09
C ALA A 36 -18.63 -38.40 17.87
N ARG A 37 -18.78 -39.44 17.03
CA ARG A 37 -17.99 -39.59 15.81
C ARG A 37 -18.27 -38.50 14.78
N TYR A 38 -19.52 -38.07 14.67
CA TYR A 38 -19.89 -36.95 13.81
C TYR A 38 -19.12 -35.68 14.20
N ASN A 39 -19.17 -35.32 15.49
CA ASN A 39 -18.51 -34.13 16.00
C ASN A 39 -16.98 -34.24 15.91
N GLU A 40 -16.42 -35.44 16.15
CA GLU A 40 -14.98 -35.69 15.99
C GLU A 40 -14.53 -35.45 14.55
N ILE A 41 -15.23 -36.02 13.57
CA ILE A 41 -14.92 -35.78 12.14
C ILE A 41 -15.14 -34.31 11.78
N GLU A 42 -16.19 -33.67 12.29
CA GLU A 42 -16.45 -32.25 12.06
C GLU A 42 -15.27 -31.38 12.54
N ASP A 43 -14.78 -31.65 13.75
CA ASP A 43 -13.63 -30.93 14.31
C ASP A 43 -12.34 -31.25 13.53
N LEU A 44 -12.12 -32.51 13.14
CA LEU A 44 -10.97 -32.88 12.31
C LEU A 44 -11.00 -32.20 10.94
N ILE A 45 -12.18 -32.03 10.30
CA ILE A 45 -12.30 -31.26 9.06
C ILE A 45 -11.88 -29.81 9.28
N LYS A 46 -12.28 -29.19 10.40
CA LYS A 46 -11.94 -27.80 10.74
C LYS A 46 -10.45 -27.63 11.05
N THR A 47 -9.80 -28.65 11.61
CA THR A 47 -8.39 -28.59 12.03
C THR A 47 -7.42 -29.25 11.05
N ALA A 48 -7.90 -29.88 9.97
CA ALA A 48 -7.04 -30.53 8.98
C ALA A 48 -6.00 -29.56 8.44
N GLU A 49 -4.73 -29.99 8.33
CA GLU A 49 -3.58 -29.17 7.95
C GLU A 49 -3.12 -29.37 6.50
N SER A 50 -3.63 -30.43 5.85
CA SER A 50 -3.23 -30.84 4.51
C SER A 50 -4.37 -31.40 3.66
N LEU A 51 -4.16 -31.40 2.32
CA LEU A 51 -5.08 -32.05 1.38
C LEU A 51 -5.12 -33.57 1.61
N ASP A 52 -3.99 -34.17 2.00
CA ASP A 52 -3.90 -35.61 2.27
C ASP A 52 -4.72 -36.00 3.50
N GLU A 53 -4.71 -35.21 4.58
CA GLU A 53 -5.61 -35.40 5.72
C GLU A 53 -7.07 -35.29 5.29
N CYS A 54 -7.43 -34.33 4.44
CA CYS A 54 -8.78 -34.23 3.89
C CYS A 54 -9.16 -35.46 3.05
N LEU A 55 -8.22 -36.06 2.31
CA LEU A 55 -8.45 -37.30 1.58
C LEU A 55 -8.65 -38.50 2.52
N GLN A 56 -7.93 -38.54 3.64
CA GLN A 56 -8.12 -39.55 4.69
C GLN A 56 -9.49 -39.40 5.37
N LEU A 57 -9.88 -38.18 5.73
CA LEU A 57 -11.20 -37.88 6.31
C LEU A 57 -12.35 -38.26 5.37
N SER A 58 -12.14 -38.17 4.05
CA SER A 58 -13.11 -38.68 3.05
C SER A 58 -13.39 -40.18 3.22
N ASN A 59 -12.35 -40.95 3.53
CA ASN A 59 -12.47 -42.39 3.78
C ASN A 59 -13.12 -42.65 5.15
N GLU A 60 -12.83 -41.85 6.16
CA GLU A 60 -13.44 -41.96 7.49
C GLU A 60 -14.94 -41.65 7.49
N ILE A 61 -15.36 -40.59 6.79
CA ILE A 61 -16.78 -40.28 6.55
C ILE A 61 -17.49 -41.46 5.90
N THR A 62 -16.85 -42.06 4.89
CA THR A 62 -17.39 -43.21 4.16
C THR A 62 -17.50 -44.44 5.07
N ALA A 63 -16.46 -44.73 5.87
CA ALA A 63 -16.46 -45.84 6.82
C ALA A 63 -17.51 -45.64 7.93
N MET A 64 -17.64 -44.42 8.45
CA MET A 64 -18.66 -44.07 9.43
C MET A 64 -20.05 -44.30 8.85
N ARG A 65 -20.31 -43.83 7.61
CA ARG A 65 -21.59 -44.05 6.93
C ARG A 65 -21.93 -45.53 6.85
N TYR A 66 -21.00 -46.37 6.38
CA TYR A 66 -21.23 -47.81 6.33
C TYR A 66 -21.51 -48.42 7.71
N SER A 67 -20.80 -47.99 8.76
CA SER A 67 -20.98 -48.54 10.12
C SER A 67 -22.34 -48.24 10.76
N PHE A 68 -23.06 -47.21 10.29
CA PHE A 68 -24.35 -46.80 10.86
C PHE A 68 -25.52 -46.93 9.88
N GLU A 69 -25.29 -47.40 8.64
CA GLU A 69 -26.32 -47.51 7.60
C GLU A 69 -27.50 -48.40 8.03
N GLU A 70 -27.22 -49.53 8.69
CA GLU A 70 -28.26 -50.44 9.20
C GLU A 70 -29.14 -49.80 10.29
N HIS A 71 -28.66 -48.73 10.93
CA HIS A 71 -29.35 -48.01 12.00
C HIS A 71 -29.98 -46.69 11.55
N LYS A 72 -29.99 -46.42 10.24
CA LYS A 72 -30.50 -45.18 9.65
C LYS A 72 -31.88 -44.77 10.17
N THR A 73 -32.84 -45.69 10.24
CA THR A 73 -34.21 -45.36 10.68
C THR A 73 -34.29 -44.88 12.13
N LEU A 74 -33.41 -45.37 13.01
CA LEU A 74 -33.30 -44.89 14.39
C LEU A 74 -32.66 -43.50 14.43
N LEU A 75 -31.60 -43.30 13.64
CA LEU A 75 -30.85 -42.05 13.56
C LEU A 75 -31.70 -40.92 12.95
N ASP A 76 -32.45 -41.17 11.88
CA ASP A 76 -33.36 -40.20 11.25
C ASP A 76 -34.36 -39.61 12.25
N LYS A 77 -34.82 -40.40 13.23
CA LYS A 77 -35.73 -39.94 14.29
C LYS A 77 -35.02 -39.17 15.41
N SER A 78 -33.74 -39.44 15.62
CA SER A 78 -32.97 -38.99 16.79
C SER A 78 -32.10 -37.75 16.51
N LEU A 79 -31.90 -37.41 15.23
CA LEU A 79 -31.01 -36.34 14.77
C LEU A 79 -31.72 -35.02 14.41
N TYR A 80 -33.05 -34.94 14.59
CA TYR A 80 -33.86 -33.77 14.20
C TYR A 80 -33.26 -32.43 14.68
N PRO A 81 -33.21 -31.38 13.83
CA PRO A 81 -33.84 -31.28 12.51
C PRO A 81 -33.08 -31.95 11.36
N MET A 82 -31.88 -32.48 11.62
CA MET A 82 -31.07 -33.18 10.62
C MET A 82 -31.46 -34.67 10.56
N ASP A 83 -31.25 -35.32 9.42
CA ASP A 83 -31.41 -36.77 9.29
C ASP A 83 -30.04 -37.44 9.01
N PHE A 84 -30.03 -38.77 8.93
CA PHE A 84 -28.79 -39.53 8.69
C PHE A 84 -28.10 -39.09 7.40
N ASN A 85 -28.85 -38.98 6.31
CA ASN A 85 -28.29 -38.61 5.01
C ASN A 85 -27.79 -37.16 5.00
N ALA A 86 -28.58 -36.25 5.57
CA ALA A 86 -28.25 -34.83 5.69
C ALA A 86 -26.97 -34.63 6.51
N SER A 87 -26.75 -35.45 7.55
CA SER A 87 -25.52 -35.43 8.34
C SER A 87 -24.29 -35.70 7.46
N PHE A 88 -24.31 -36.74 6.63
CA PHE A 88 -23.20 -37.03 5.71
C PHE A 88 -23.09 -36.02 4.58
N THR A 89 -24.21 -35.50 4.06
CA THR A 89 -24.18 -34.40 3.09
C THR A 89 -23.49 -33.18 3.68
N ASN A 90 -23.73 -32.86 4.96
CA ASN A 90 -23.06 -31.75 5.63
C ASN A 90 -21.56 -31.99 5.77
N LEU A 91 -21.14 -33.15 6.31
CA LEU A 91 -19.71 -33.50 6.45
C LEU A 91 -18.99 -33.48 5.10
N SER A 92 -19.59 -34.07 4.05
CA SER A 92 -19.02 -34.02 2.70
C SER A 92 -18.94 -32.59 2.16
N GLY A 93 -19.96 -31.75 2.39
CA GLY A 93 -19.95 -30.35 2.00
C GLY A 93 -18.82 -29.56 2.67
N MET A 94 -18.66 -29.70 3.99
CA MET A 94 -17.58 -29.08 4.76
C MET A 94 -16.20 -29.55 4.28
N LEU A 95 -16.05 -30.86 4.03
CA LEU A 95 -14.80 -31.43 3.55
C LEU A 95 -14.44 -30.93 2.14
N GLU A 96 -15.40 -30.83 1.22
CA GLU A 96 -15.16 -30.33 -0.14
C GLU A 96 -14.81 -28.84 -0.15
N ILE A 97 -15.38 -28.03 0.76
CA ILE A 97 -14.94 -26.65 0.98
C ILE A 97 -13.48 -26.65 1.44
N ARG A 98 -13.15 -27.44 2.47
CA ARG A 98 -11.78 -27.51 3.00
C ARG A 98 -10.75 -27.96 1.98
N LYS A 99 -11.07 -28.96 1.15
CA LYS A 99 -10.21 -29.41 0.03
C LYS A 99 -9.97 -28.28 -0.99
N ARG A 100 -11.03 -27.52 -1.32
CA ARG A 100 -10.93 -26.39 -2.25
C ARG A 100 -10.02 -25.29 -1.70
N ASP A 101 -10.08 -25.01 -0.41
CA ASP A 101 -9.18 -24.04 0.24
C ASP A 101 -7.71 -24.44 0.06
N PHE A 102 -7.38 -25.72 0.26
CA PHE A 102 -6.00 -26.21 0.05
C PHE A 102 -5.54 -26.13 -1.42
N LEU A 103 -6.42 -26.46 -2.37
CA LEU A 103 -6.12 -26.33 -3.80
C LEU A 103 -5.86 -24.87 -4.18
N HIS A 104 -6.67 -23.95 -3.64
CA HIS A 104 -6.50 -22.53 -3.87
C HIS A 104 -5.19 -22.00 -3.26
N ILE A 105 -4.85 -22.40 -2.02
CA ILE A 105 -3.56 -22.07 -1.39
C ILE A 105 -2.39 -22.54 -2.24
N THR A 106 -2.50 -23.73 -2.84
CA THR A 106 -1.43 -24.30 -3.69
C THR A 106 -1.27 -23.51 -4.98
N GLN A 107 -2.37 -23.05 -5.59
CA GLN A 107 -2.34 -22.16 -6.76
C GLN A 107 -1.71 -20.82 -6.43
N LEU A 108 -2.14 -20.18 -5.33
CA LEU A 108 -1.56 -18.93 -4.85
C LEU A 108 -0.05 -19.10 -4.58
N GLN A 109 0.37 -20.23 -4.04
CA GLN A 109 1.79 -20.52 -3.81
C GLN A 109 2.58 -20.54 -5.12
N ALA A 110 2.09 -21.24 -6.14
CA ALA A 110 2.76 -21.31 -7.45
C ALA A 110 2.83 -19.94 -8.14
N GLU A 111 1.78 -19.13 -8.01
CA GLU A 111 1.76 -17.75 -8.50
C GLU A 111 2.82 -16.89 -7.77
N VAL A 112 2.85 -16.97 -6.44
CA VAL A 112 3.84 -16.25 -5.61
C VAL A 112 5.27 -16.67 -5.94
N ASP A 113 5.53 -17.96 -6.16
CA ASP A 113 6.86 -18.47 -6.54
C ASP A 113 7.29 -17.95 -7.92
N THR A 114 6.38 -17.94 -8.89
CA THR A 114 6.62 -17.37 -10.22
C THR A 114 6.93 -15.87 -10.13
N LEU A 115 6.17 -15.14 -9.31
CA LEU A 115 6.36 -13.71 -9.11
C LEU A 115 7.69 -13.44 -8.41
N LYS A 116 8.08 -14.26 -7.42
CA LYS A 116 9.37 -14.21 -6.75
C LYS A 116 10.54 -14.35 -7.72
N GLU A 117 10.47 -15.29 -8.67
CA GLU A 117 11.52 -15.43 -9.69
C GLU A 117 11.65 -14.16 -10.54
N ARG A 118 10.53 -13.56 -10.93
CA ARG A 118 10.52 -12.28 -11.65
C ARG A 118 11.12 -11.14 -10.82
N PHE A 119 10.77 -11.05 -9.54
CA PHE A 119 11.37 -10.09 -8.60
C PHE A 119 12.89 -10.23 -8.55
N ALA A 120 13.41 -11.45 -8.40
CA ALA A 120 14.85 -11.70 -8.32
C ALA A 120 15.60 -11.31 -9.61
N VAL A 121 14.98 -11.50 -10.77
CA VAL A 121 15.55 -11.05 -12.06
C VAL A 121 15.59 -9.53 -12.14
N LEU A 122 14.49 -8.85 -11.80
CA LEU A 122 14.41 -7.39 -11.81
C LEU A 122 15.37 -6.76 -10.79
N ASP A 123 15.48 -7.33 -9.59
CA ASP A 123 16.39 -6.86 -8.55
C ASP A 123 17.85 -6.88 -9.01
N LYS A 124 18.30 -8.01 -9.57
CA LYS A 124 19.66 -8.12 -10.13
C LYS A 124 19.90 -7.14 -11.28
N ALA A 125 18.90 -6.96 -12.16
CA ALA A 125 18.99 -6.00 -13.25
C ALA A 125 19.10 -4.57 -12.73
N ASN A 126 18.30 -4.20 -11.72
CA ASN A 126 18.31 -2.88 -11.11
C ASN A 126 19.65 -2.57 -10.44
N ILE A 127 20.20 -3.50 -9.65
CA ILE A 127 21.52 -3.34 -9.02
C ILE A 127 22.59 -3.04 -10.09
N SER A 128 22.61 -3.81 -11.18
CA SER A 128 23.56 -3.60 -12.28
C SER A 128 23.35 -2.27 -12.99
N LEU A 129 22.10 -1.87 -13.24
CA LEU A 129 21.78 -0.58 -13.86
C LEU A 129 22.19 0.59 -12.97
N ILE A 130 21.89 0.53 -11.67
CA ILE A 130 22.27 1.55 -10.68
C ILE A 130 23.79 1.72 -10.64
N GLU A 131 24.55 0.62 -10.62
CA GLU A 131 26.01 0.66 -10.63
C GLU A 131 26.53 1.35 -11.90
N ARG A 132 26.01 0.98 -13.07
CA ARG A 132 26.40 1.57 -14.36
C ARG A 132 26.04 3.05 -14.47
N ILE A 133 24.86 3.44 -14.01
CA ILE A 133 24.42 4.85 -13.97
C ILE A 133 25.37 5.64 -13.07
N ASN A 134 25.66 5.14 -11.86
CA ASN A 134 26.58 5.81 -10.93
C ASN A 134 27.98 6.03 -11.51
N ILE A 135 28.52 5.03 -12.21
CA ILE A 135 29.84 5.13 -12.86
C ILE A 135 29.81 6.23 -13.93
N LEU A 136 28.79 6.24 -14.79
CA LEU A 136 28.69 7.19 -15.90
C LEU A 136 28.33 8.62 -15.44
N GLU A 137 27.55 8.76 -14.35
CA GLU A 137 27.20 10.08 -13.80
C GLU A 137 28.41 10.78 -13.17
N LYS A 138 29.34 10.00 -12.60
CA LYS A 138 30.61 10.49 -12.02
C LYS A 138 31.68 10.79 -13.06
N ASP A 139 31.49 10.40 -14.31
CA ASP A 139 32.43 10.72 -15.38
C ASP A 139 32.43 12.24 -15.64
N GLN A 140 33.61 12.87 -15.53
CA GLN A 140 33.78 14.31 -15.69
C GLN A 140 33.60 14.76 -17.15
N ILE A 141 33.73 13.84 -18.12
CA ILE A 141 33.64 14.15 -19.55
C ILE A 141 32.40 13.48 -20.15
N LYS A 142 31.27 14.17 -20.09
CA LYS A 142 30.00 13.71 -20.69
C LYS A 142 29.94 14.08 -22.16
N ASN A 143 30.44 13.21 -23.03
CA ASN A 143 30.22 13.34 -24.48
C ASN A 143 28.79 12.88 -24.86
N SER A 144 28.35 13.20 -26.08
CA SER A 144 26.99 12.86 -26.57
C SER A 144 26.66 11.37 -26.47
N LYS A 145 27.65 10.46 -26.61
CA LYS A 145 27.45 9.01 -26.51
C LYS A 145 27.28 8.58 -25.05
N THR A 146 28.04 9.17 -24.13
CA THR A 146 27.90 8.97 -22.68
C THR A 146 26.51 9.45 -22.20
N ILE A 147 26.07 10.62 -22.68
CA ILE A 147 24.73 11.16 -22.36
C ILE A 147 23.62 10.24 -22.89
N ALA A 148 23.71 9.78 -24.14
CA ALA A 148 22.73 8.86 -24.70
C ALA A 148 22.69 7.52 -23.93
N SER A 149 23.86 7.01 -23.53
CA SER A 149 23.95 5.78 -22.72
C SER A 149 23.33 5.96 -21.34
N LEU A 150 23.59 7.09 -20.67
CA LEU A 150 22.99 7.45 -19.40
C LEU A 150 21.46 7.52 -19.48
N GLN A 151 20.94 8.19 -20.51
CA GLN A 151 19.49 8.30 -20.74
C GLN A 151 18.84 6.93 -20.95
N GLN A 152 19.48 6.07 -21.75
CA GLN A 152 18.98 4.72 -21.99
C GLN A 152 18.96 3.88 -20.70
N LEU A 153 20.04 3.89 -19.93
CA LEU A 153 20.13 3.11 -18.69
C LEU A 153 19.13 3.60 -17.64
N THR A 154 18.97 4.92 -17.53
CA THR A 154 18.00 5.54 -16.63
C THR A 154 16.57 5.16 -17.02
N ALA A 155 16.24 5.20 -18.33
CA ALA A 155 14.93 4.77 -18.81
C ALA A 155 14.66 3.28 -18.55
N GLN A 156 15.68 2.43 -18.73
CA GLN A 156 15.58 1.00 -18.43
C GLN A 156 15.37 0.76 -16.93
N LEU A 157 16.09 1.46 -16.07
CA LEU A 157 15.93 1.34 -14.62
C LEU A 157 14.52 1.78 -14.19
N LYS A 158 14.03 2.92 -14.68
CA LYS A 158 12.66 3.40 -14.43
C LYS A 158 11.61 2.36 -14.85
N ALA A 159 11.78 1.76 -16.03
CA ALA A 159 10.87 0.73 -16.53
C ALA A 159 10.87 -0.54 -15.66
N ASN A 160 12.05 -1.01 -15.23
CA ASN A 160 12.17 -2.18 -14.37
C ASN A 160 11.56 -1.96 -12.98
N ILE A 161 11.78 -0.78 -12.39
CA ILE A 161 11.17 -0.42 -11.10
C ILE A 161 9.64 -0.42 -11.24
N LYS A 162 9.10 0.23 -12.27
CA LYS A 162 7.65 0.23 -12.54
C LYS A 162 7.08 -1.16 -12.75
N GLN A 163 7.78 -2.02 -13.48
CA GLN A 163 7.37 -3.41 -13.65
C GLN A 163 7.32 -4.14 -12.30
N ARG A 164 8.29 -3.88 -11.41
CA ARG A 164 8.28 -4.45 -10.06
C ARG A 164 7.09 -3.97 -9.25
N ASP A 165 6.73 -2.70 -9.34
CA ASP A 165 5.58 -2.13 -8.62
C ASP A 165 4.27 -2.79 -9.05
N MET A 166 4.09 -3.03 -10.36
CA MET A 166 2.95 -3.76 -10.90
C MET A 166 2.86 -5.18 -10.31
N LEU A 167 3.99 -5.89 -10.20
CA LEU A 167 4.01 -7.22 -9.59
C LEU A 167 3.63 -7.18 -8.10
N ILE A 168 4.03 -6.13 -7.35
CA ILE A 168 3.64 -5.99 -5.94
C ILE A 168 2.12 -5.79 -5.81
N VAL A 169 1.54 -4.95 -6.68
CA VAL A 169 0.09 -4.73 -6.72
C VAL A 169 -0.63 -6.02 -7.10
N GLU A 170 -0.17 -6.75 -8.11
CA GLU A 170 -0.74 -8.04 -8.53
C GLU A 170 -0.69 -9.08 -7.40
N VAL A 171 0.42 -9.18 -6.67
CA VAL A 171 0.51 -10.06 -5.48
C VAL A 171 -0.51 -9.61 -4.45
N ALA A 172 -0.56 -8.33 -4.10
CA ALA A 172 -1.51 -7.83 -3.10
C ALA A 172 -2.95 -8.17 -3.52
N ASP A 173 -3.34 -7.84 -4.74
CA ASP A 173 -4.69 -8.10 -5.26
C ASP A 173 -5.03 -9.60 -5.30
N SER A 174 -4.10 -10.48 -5.71
CA SER A 174 -4.31 -11.93 -5.68
C SER A 174 -4.54 -12.44 -4.26
N LEU A 175 -3.74 -11.95 -3.29
CA LEU A 175 -3.93 -12.27 -1.88
C LEU A 175 -5.30 -11.78 -1.35
N PHE A 176 -5.82 -10.64 -1.80
CA PHE A 176 -7.16 -10.17 -1.38
C PHE A 176 -8.31 -10.85 -2.12
N ALA A 177 -8.20 -11.08 -3.43
CA ALA A 177 -9.28 -11.61 -4.26
C ALA A 177 -9.78 -12.97 -3.78
N GLY A 178 -8.88 -13.83 -3.27
CA GLY A 178 -9.23 -15.12 -2.66
C GLY A 178 -10.04 -15.01 -1.36
N HIS A 179 -10.06 -13.84 -0.71
CA HIS A 179 -10.57 -13.66 0.65
C HIS A 179 -11.80 -12.73 0.73
N VAL A 180 -12.18 -12.06 -0.36
CA VAL A 180 -13.35 -11.15 -0.40
C VAL A 180 -14.68 -11.91 -0.27
N ASN A 181 -14.72 -13.22 -0.58
CA ASN A 181 -15.95 -14.01 -0.58
C ASN A 181 -16.17 -14.88 0.68
N HIS A 182 -15.21 -14.96 1.60
CA HIS A 182 -15.35 -15.67 2.87
C HIS A 182 -14.86 -14.78 4.03
N PRO A 183 -15.73 -14.37 4.97
CA PRO A 183 -15.32 -13.54 6.09
C PRO A 183 -14.22 -14.26 6.88
N PHE A 184 -13.14 -13.51 7.16
CA PHE A 184 -11.95 -13.91 7.89
C PHE A 184 -12.24 -14.70 9.17
N THR A 185 -12.37 -16.02 9.05
CA THR A 185 -12.35 -16.95 10.18
C THR A 185 -11.27 -18.01 9.98
N LEU A 186 -10.12 -17.63 9.40
CA LEU A 186 -8.93 -18.46 9.51
C LEU A 186 -8.59 -18.54 11.00
N ASN A 187 -8.59 -19.75 11.55
CA ASN A 187 -8.09 -20.01 12.89
C ASN A 187 -6.56 -19.78 12.91
N ASP A 188 -5.97 -19.72 14.11
CA ASP A 188 -4.54 -19.40 14.23
C ASP A 188 -3.62 -20.42 13.55
N ALA A 189 -4.04 -21.69 13.47
CA ALA A 189 -3.29 -22.73 12.75
C ALA A 189 -3.35 -22.52 11.22
N GLU A 190 -4.48 -22.09 10.68
CA GLU A 190 -4.63 -21.74 9.27
C GLU A 190 -3.81 -20.52 8.88
N LYS A 191 -3.80 -19.48 9.73
CA LYS A 191 -2.90 -18.32 9.56
C LYS A 191 -1.44 -18.74 9.57
N MET A 192 -1.06 -19.63 10.49
CA MET A 192 0.31 -20.12 10.61
C MET A 192 0.72 -21.00 9.43
N SER A 193 -0.17 -21.87 8.93
CA SER A 193 0.04 -22.68 7.72
C SER A 193 0.15 -21.82 6.46
N LEU A 194 -0.71 -20.79 6.33
CA LEU A 194 -0.67 -19.83 5.23
C LEU A 194 0.62 -18.99 5.28
N ALA A 195 1.01 -18.51 6.45
CA ALA A 195 2.25 -17.76 6.66
C ALA A 195 3.51 -18.60 6.47
N GLN A 196 3.46 -19.92 6.71
CA GLN A 196 4.59 -20.83 6.45
C GLN A 196 4.71 -21.22 4.97
N LYS A 197 3.58 -21.40 4.27
CA LYS A 197 3.55 -21.82 2.86
C LYS A 197 3.88 -20.65 1.95
N VAL A 198 3.17 -19.53 2.09
CA VAL A 198 3.51 -18.28 1.41
C VAL A 198 4.75 -17.73 2.10
N GLN A 199 5.92 -17.80 1.47
CA GLN A 199 7.18 -17.25 2.02
C GLN A 199 7.06 -15.72 2.22
N TYR A 200 6.47 -15.35 3.36
CA TYR A 200 6.12 -14.03 3.87
C TYR A 200 7.28 -13.02 3.84
N HIS A 201 8.51 -13.52 3.93
CA HIS A 201 9.71 -12.71 3.83
C HIS A 201 9.86 -12.02 2.48
N ASN A 202 9.22 -12.48 1.40
CA ASN A 202 9.38 -11.83 0.09
C ASN A 202 8.51 -10.60 -0.09
N LEU A 203 7.26 -10.55 0.36
CA LEU A 203 6.38 -9.42 0.01
C LEU A 203 6.81 -8.12 0.69
N PHE A 204 6.97 -8.14 2.02
CA PHE A 204 7.42 -6.95 2.76
C PHE A 204 8.84 -6.54 2.35
N TYR A 205 9.75 -7.52 2.14
CA TYR A 205 11.08 -7.24 1.61
C TYR A 205 11.03 -6.59 0.23
N ASN A 206 10.23 -7.13 -0.70
CA ASN A 206 10.12 -6.58 -2.05
C ASN A 206 9.48 -5.20 -2.04
N MET A 207 8.56 -4.92 -1.13
CA MET A 207 8.00 -3.59 -0.92
C MET A 207 9.05 -2.60 -0.41
N GLU A 208 9.77 -2.97 0.66
CA GLU A 208 10.90 -2.19 1.17
C GLU A 208 11.92 -1.91 0.06
N LYS A 209 12.25 -2.94 -0.72
CA LYS A 209 13.22 -2.87 -1.82
C LYS A 209 12.71 -2.04 -3.00
N THR A 210 11.40 -2.05 -3.29
CA THR A 210 10.77 -1.14 -4.24
C THR A 210 10.97 0.31 -3.85
N ILE A 211 10.65 0.64 -2.60
CA ILE A 211 10.77 2.01 -2.11
C ILE A 211 12.25 2.44 -2.12
N ASP A 212 13.16 1.55 -1.70
CA ASP A 212 14.60 1.82 -1.70
C ASP A 212 15.15 2.07 -3.11
N ASP A 213 14.72 1.31 -4.12
CA ASP A 213 15.18 1.53 -5.49
C ASP A 213 14.62 2.83 -6.08
N HIS A 214 13.40 3.23 -5.73
CA HIS A 214 12.86 4.55 -6.10
C HIS A 214 13.67 5.68 -5.47
N ILE A 215 13.95 5.58 -4.16
CA ILE A 215 14.82 6.53 -3.45
C ILE A 215 16.21 6.58 -4.11
N GLN A 216 16.77 5.42 -4.44
CA GLN A 216 18.08 5.35 -5.07
C GLN A 216 18.05 5.92 -6.49
N PHE A 217 16.99 5.65 -7.27
CA PHE A 217 16.78 6.24 -8.58
C PHE A 217 16.80 7.76 -8.50
N LEU A 218 16.07 8.33 -7.53
CA LEU A 218 16.02 9.77 -7.30
C LEU A 218 17.40 10.37 -7.00
N LYS A 219 18.22 9.66 -6.21
CA LYS A 219 19.56 10.10 -5.80
C LYS A 219 20.60 10.05 -6.92
N ILE A 220 20.45 9.15 -7.89
CA ILE A 220 21.49 8.89 -8.91
C ILE A 220 21.17 9.46 -10.29
N SER A 221 19.93 9.85 -10.56
CA SER A 221 19.51 10.27 -11.89
C SER A 221 19.36 11.78 -11.99
N THR A 222 19.67 12.33 -13.18
CA THR A 222 19.30 13.71 -13.50
C THR A 222 17.84 13.74 -13.95
N ILE A 223 16.96 14.27 -13.12
CA ILE A 223 15.51 14.20 -13.33
C ILE A 223 14.99 15.44 -14.06
N LYS A 224 14.15 15.25 -15.08
CA LYS A 224 13.43 16.33 -15.75
C LYS A 224 12.15 16.68 -14.98
N PRO A 225 11.57 17.89 -15.14
CA PRO A 225 10.34 18.27 -14.46
C PRO A 225 9.24 17.21 -14.58
N GLN A 226 8.97 16.72 -15.79
CA GLN A 226 7.96 15.69 -16.05
C GLN A 226 8.25 14.36 -15.35
N ASP A 227 9.52 13.94 -15.28
CA ASP A 227 9.90 12.69 -14.64
C ASP A 227 9.59 12.71 -13.14
N VAL A 228 9.76 13.88 -12.50
CA VAL A 228 9.39 14.04 -11.10
C VAL A 228 7.87 13.98 -10.89
N ALA A 229 7.09 14.62 -11.77
CA ALA A 229 5.64 14.57 -11.71
C ALA A 229 5.11 13.13 -11.81
N ASP A 230 5.69 12.33 -12.71
CA ASP A 230 5.39 10.90 -12.84
C ASP A 230 5.74 10.14 -11.56
N MET A 231 6.91 10.40 -10.95
CA MET A 231 7.32 9.73 -9.72
C MET A 231 6.44 10.08 -8.52
N LYS A 232 5.92 11.31 -8.44
CA LYS A 232 4.97 11.67 -7.38
C LYS A 232 3.65 10.92 -7.54
N LYS A 233 3.20 10.69 -8.79
CA LYS A 233 2.04 9.84 -9.08
C LYS A 233 2.29 8.38 -8.68
N GLU A 234 3.49 7.86 -8.98
CA GLU A 234 3.91 6.51 -8.55
C GLU A 234 3.94 6.38 -7.03
N TYR A 235 4.56 7.34 -6.32
CA TYR A 235 4.56 7.44 -4.86
C TYR A 235 3.13 7.42 -4.29
N ASN A 236 2.26 8.32 -4.78
CA ASN A 236 0.87 8.42 -4.31
C ASN A 236 0.10 7.11 -4.55
N GLY A 237 0.28 6.48 -5.71
CA GLY A 237 -0.34 5.17 -6.00
C GLY A 237 0.11 4.09 -5.03
N PHE A 238 1.42 4.04 -4.75
CA PHE A 238 2.01 3.01 -3.91
C PHE A 238 1.66 3.18 -2.43
N ILE A 239 1.66 4.42 -1.91
CA ILE A 239 1.24 4.68 -0.53
C ILE A 239 -0.26 4.42 -0.33
N MET A 240 -1.12 4.81 -1.27
CA MET A 240 -2.56 4.52 -1.18
C MET A 240 -2.84 3.01 -1.16
N MET A 241 -2.12 2.24 -1.98
CA MET A 241 -2.18 0.78 -1.91
C MET A 241 -1.77 0.32 -0.51
N TRP A 242 -0.58 0.73 -0.04
CA TRP A 242 -0.06 0.32 1.26
C TRP A 242 -1.00 0.65 2.42
N GLU A 243 -1.61 1.84 2.45
CA GLU A 243 -2.59 2.23 3.47
C GLU A 243 -3.83 1.33 3.43
N LYS A 244 -4.27 0.90 2.24
CA LYS A 244 -5.44 0.04 2.06
C LYS A 244 -5.18 -1.41 2.49
N VAL A 245 -3.96 -1.92 2.26
CA VAL A 245 -3.66 -3.35 2.37
C VAL A 245 -2.65 -3.72 3.44
N GLY A 246 -1.74 -2.82 3.81
CA GLY A 246 -0.55 -3.11 4.60
C GLY A 246 -0.84 -3.70 5.97
N GLU A 247 -1.82 -3.12 6.68
CA GLU A 247 -2.22 -3.63 8.00
C GLU A 247 -2.84 -5.02 7.93
N LYS A 248 -3.72 -5.25 6.95
CA LYS A 248 -4.40 -6.54 6.74
C LYS A 248 -3.40 -7.63 6.35
N LEU A 249 -2.46 -7.30 5.46
CA LEU A 249 -1.38 -8.21 5.10
C LEU A 249 -0.53 -8.55 6.34
N ALA A 250 -0.21 -7.54 7.15
CA ALA A 250 0.56 -7.77 8.37
C ALA A 250 -0.18 -8.64 9.39
N ASP A 251 -1.51 -8.51 9.50
CA ASP A 251 -2.32 -9.37 10.38
C ASP A 251 -2.37 -10.84 9.95
N ILE A 252 -2.29 -11.09 8.65
CA ILE A 252 -2.34 -12.44 8.09
C ILE A 252 -0.96 -13.09 8.11
N TYR A 253 0.09 -12.32 7.77
CA TYR A 253 1.39 -12.87 7.41
C TYR A 253 2.53 -12.57 8.41
N LEU A 254 2.32 -11.72 9.43
CA LEU A 254 3.34 -11.43 10.45
C LEU A 254 2.94 -11.92 11.83
N VAL A 255 3.93 -12.37 12.60
CA VAL A 255 3.75 -12.68 14.01
C VAL A 255 3.52 -11.37 14.79
N LYS A 256 2.65 -11.39 15.80
CA LYS A 256 2.22 -10.21 16.58
C LYS A 256 3.38 -9.32 17.07
N LYS A 257 4.53 -9.90 17.41
CA LYS A 257 5.71 -9.18 17.89
C LYS A 257 6.42 -8.37 16.79
N GLU A 258 6.34 -8.81 15.54
CA GLU A 258 7.04 -8.21 14.38
C GLU A 258 6.15 -7.27 13.56
N LYS A 259 4.82 -7.38 13.72
CA LYS A 259 3.84 -6.57 12.98
C LYS A 259 4.12 -5.07 13.09
N ALA A 260 4.21 -4.56 14.32
CA ALA A 260 4.36 -3.12 14.55
C ALA A 260 5.67 -2.59 13.97
N GLU A 261 6.78 -3.27 14.23
CA GLU A 261 8.10 -2.90 13.74
C GLU A 261 8.17 -2.88 12.20
N ARG A 262 7.59 -3.90 11.54
CA ARG A 262 7.61 -3.98 10.08
C ARG A 262 6.77 -2.88 9.43
N ILE A 263 5.58 -2.62 9.96
CA ILE A 263 4.70 -1.56 9.47
C ILE A 263 5.39 -0.20 9.62
N GLU A 264 5.95 0.07 10.79
CA GLU A 264 6.66 1.32 11.06
C GLU A 264 7.86 1.50 10.12
N LYS A 265 8.64 0.43 9.89
CA LYS A 265 9.77 0.46 8.95
C LYS A 265 9.35 0.86 7.54
N ILE A 266 8.25 0.32 7.02
CA ILE A 266 7.75 0.65 5.68
C ILE A 266 7.23 2.09 5.64
N ASN A 267 6.49 2.51 6.67
CA ASN A 267 6.02 3.90 6.78
C ASN A 267 7.18 4.91 6.78
N ASN A 268 8.26 4.59 7.50
CA ASN A 268 9.46 5.43 7.53
C ASN A 268 10.13 5.49 6.15
N LYS A 269 10.14 4.40 5.39
CA LYS A 269 10.65 4.40 4.00
C LYS A 269 9.79 5.26 3.07
N PHE A 270 8.46 5.24 3.23
CA PHE A 270 7.59 6.16 2.48
C PHE A 270 7.87 7.63 2.82
N ALA A 271 8.12 7.95 4.10
CA ALA A 271 8.50 9.30 4.50
C ALA A 271 9.87 9.70 3.92
N GLU A 272 10.85 8.79 3.87
CA GLU A 272 12.14 9.02 3.21
C GLU A 272 11.96 9.25 1.70
N TRP A 273 11.10 8.47 1.05
CA TRP A 273 10.81 8.64 -0.38
C TRP A 273 10.20 10.00 -0.66
N ASP A 274 9.19 10.41 0.09
CA ASP A 274 8.56 11.73 -0.06
C ASP A 274 9.57 12.87 0.12
N THR A 275 10.37 12.79 1.19
CA THR A 275 11.41 13.79 1.49
C THR A 275 12.45 13.86 0.38
N THR A 276 12.93 12.70 -0.09
CA THR A 276 13.93 12.62 -1.17
C THR A 276 13.38 13.22 -2.46
N LEU A 277 12.13 12.90 -2.80
CA LEU A 277 11.45 13.40 -4.00
C LEU A 277 11.31 14.94 -3.93
N ASN A 278 10.85 15.47 -2.80
CA ASN A 278 10.71 16.91 -2.59
C ASN A 278 12.07 17.64 -2.67
N ASN A 279 13.11 17.09 -2.07
CA ASN A 279 14.46 17.66 -2.12
C ASN A 279 15.02 17.71 -3.55
N VAL A 280 14.82 16.64 -4.33
CA VAL A 280 15.27 16.59 -5.72
C VAL A 280 14.51 17.61 -6.58
N MET A 281 13.21 17.83 -6.33
CA MET A 281 12.46 18.91 -6.99
C MET A 281 13.06 20.28 -6.71
N TRP A 282 13.26 20.62 -5.43
CA TRP A 282 13.78 21.93 -5.06
C TRP A 282 15.20 22.16 -5.58
N ALA A 283 16.05 21.12 -5.56
CA ALA A 283 17.38 21.19 -6.15
C ALA A 283 17.33 21.45 -7.67
N ALA A 284 16.40 20.81 -8.39
CA ALA A 284 16.24 21.01 -9.83
C ALA A 284 15.67 22.41 -10.17
N VAL A 285 14.77 22.93 -9.34
CA VAL A 285 14.30 24.32 -9.41
C VAL A 285 15.46 25.28 -9.17
N ASN A 286 16.23 25.09 -8.10
CA ASN A 286 17.36 25.96 -7.74
C ASN A 286 18.42 26.00 -8.85
N LYS A 287 18.75 24.83 -9.43
CA LYS A 287 19.67 24.71 -10.56
C LYS A 287 19.25 25.58 -11.76
N SER A 288 17.95 25.79 -11.97
CA SER A 288 17.46 26.64 -13.06
C SER A 288 17.87 28.12 -12.89
N PHE A 289 18.03 28.58 -11.64
CA PHE A 289 18.53 29.92 -11.31
C PHE A 289 20.06 29.96 -11.34
N GLU A 290 20.74 28.96 -10.75
CA GLU A 290 22.20 28.88 -10.71
C GLU A 290 22.85 28.85 -12.10
N GLU A 291 22.22 28.17 -13.08
CA GLU A 291 22.67 28.14 -14.48
C GLU A 291 22.74 29.53 -15.13
N LYS A 292 22.09 30.53 -14.54
CA LYS A 292 22.11 31.94 -14.96
C LYS A 292 22.80 32.85 -13.95
N ASN A 293 23.62 32.28 -13.05
CA ASN A 293 24.31 32.98 -11.97
C ASN A 293 23.38 33.77 -11.04
N ILE A 294 22.12 33.33 -10.91
CA ILE A 294 21.18 33.89 -9.94
C ILE A 294 21.26 33.05 -8.67
N SER A 295 21.74 33.67 -7.59
CA SER A 295 21.79 33.03 -6.28
C SER A 295 20.58 33.45 -5.45
N LEU A 296 19.77 32.47 -5.08
CA LEU A 296 18.64 32.64 -4.17
C LEU A 296 19.05 32.20 -2.75
N PRO A 297 18.46 32.80 -1.70
CA PRO A 297 18.53 32.22 -0.36
C PRO A 297 17.99 30.79 -0.33
N GLU A 298 18.53 29.94 0.55
CA GLU A 298 18.10 28.53 0.69
C GLU A 298 16.59 28.42 0.98
N TYR A 299 15.96 27.38 0.42
CA TYR A 299 14.54 27.05 0.64
C TYR A 299 14.31 25.54 0.54
N ASN A 300 13.33 25.03 1.29
CA ASN A 300 12.96 23.61 1.32
C ASN A 300 11.46 23.36 1.14
N ASN A 301 10.66 24.43 1.00
CA ASN A 301 9.21 24.36 0.76
C ASN A 301 8.73 25.56 -0.08
N GLY A 302 7.45 25.54 -0.47
CA GLY A 302 6.87 26.56 -1.36
C GLY A 302 6.83 27.96 -0.79
N GLU A 303 6.56 28.10 0.51
CA GLU A 303 6.53 29.40 1.19
C GLU A 303 7.95 29.99 1.24
N GLU A 304 8.93 29.20 1.67
CA GLU A 304 10.35 29.59 1.65
C GLU A 304 10.83 29.94 0.25
N PHE A 305 10.46 29.13 -0.77
CA PHE A 305 10.80 29.42 -2.16
C PHE A 305 10.24 30.78 -2.61
N ALA A 306 8.96 31.04 -2.32
CA ALA A 306 8.32 32.28 -2.70
C ALA A 306 8.95 33.50 -2.01
N ASN A 307 9.30 33.35 -0.72
CA ASN A 307 10.02 34.36 0.03
C ASN A 307 11.42 34.59 -0.54
N SER A 308 12.21 33.53 -0.80
CA SER A 308 13.55 33.62 -1.37
C SER A 308 13.56 34.33 -2.73
N VAL A 309 12.59 34.02 -3.60
CA VAL A 309 12.43 34.71 -4.89
C VAL A 309 12.03 36.17 -4.69
N THR A 310 11.07 36.43 -3.79
CA THR A 310 10.60 37.80 -3.51
C THR A 310 11.71 38.67 -2.92
N ASP A 311 12.54 38.12 -2.03
CA ASP A 311 13.67 38.82 -1.41
C ASP A 311 14.76 39.14 -2.43
N PHE A 312 15.05 38.21 -3.34
CA PHE A 312 15.93 38.50 -4.47
C PHE A 312 15.40 39.69 -5.29
N ILE A 313 14.11 39.68 -5.65
CA ILE A 313 13.49 40.77 -6.42
C ILE A 313 13.53 42.09 -5.63
N ASN A 314 13.26 42.06 -4.33
CA ASN A 314 13.33 43.23 -3.44
C ASN A 314 14.70 43.88 -3.48
N HIS A 315 15.76 43.08 -3.35
CA HIS A 315 17.14 43.56 -3.40
C HIS A 315 17.47 44.23 -4.73
N GLN A 316 16.98 43.69 -5.84
CA GLN A 316 17.18 44.30 -7.17
C GLN A 316 16.40 45.63 -7.31
N ILE A 317 15.18 45.72 -6.79
CA ILE A 317 14.41 46.98 -6.74
C ILE A 317 15.15 48.04 -5.91
N GLU A 318 15.70 47.67 -4.75
CA GLU A 318 16.48 48.58 -3.91
C GLU A 318 17.75 49.08 -4.62
N LYS A 319 18.46 48.21 -5.35
CA LYS A 319 19.60 48.60 -6.18
C LYS A 319 19.23 49.60 -7.29
N ALA A 320 18.12 49.39 -7.98
CA ALA A 320 17.66 50.32 -9.02
C ALA A 320 17.38 51.72 -8.44
N ASN A 321 16.87 51.80 -7.20
CA ASN A 321 16.67 53.07 -6.50
C ASN A 321 17.99 53.77 -6.11
N ALA A 322 19.10 53.02 -6.01
CA ALA A 322 20.39 53.50 -5.54
C ALA A 322 21.35 54.00 -6.66
N ALA A 323 20.87 54.04 -7.92
CA ALA A 323 21.49 54.59 -9.14
C ALA A 323 22.08 53.61 -10.17
N ASP A 324 21.99 52.29 -9.98
CA ASP A 324 22.52 51.29 -10.92
C ASP A 324 21.41 50.64 -11.77
N VAL A 325 20.82 51.41 -12.68
CA VAL A 325 19.62 50.98 -13.43
C VAL A 325 19.96 50.00 -14.56
N GLU A 326 21.12 50.15 -15.21
CA GLU A 326 21.50 49.34 -16.38
C GLU A 326 21.83 47.89 -16.00
N GLU A 327 22.63 47.65 -14.93
CA GLU A 327 22.92 46.30 -14.43
C GLU A 327 21.63 45.61 -13.93
N VAL A 328 20.74 46.37 -13.29
CA VAL A 328 19.48 45.84 -12.77
C VAL A 328 18.49 45.52 -13.90
N GLU A 329 18.49 46.28 -14.99
CA GLU A 329 17.68 45.99 -16.19
C GLU A 329 18.16 44.70 -16.88
N GLU A 330 19.47 44.50 -17.06
CA GLU A 330 20.02 43.25 -17.61
C GLU A 330 19.67 42.05 -16.73
N THR A 331 19.80 42.22 -15.41
CA THR A 331 19.44 41.21 -14.41
C THR A 331 17.95 40.89 -14.46
N TYR A 332 17.09 41.90 -14.66
CA TYR A 332 15.65 41.71 -14.82
C TYR A 332 15.35 40.81 -16.02
N TYR A 333 15.85 41.12 -17.22
CA TYR A 333 15.56 40.30 -18.40
C TYR A 333 16.18 38.90 -18.30
N THR A 334 17.35 38.77 -17.69
CA THR A 334 17.96 37.46 -17.41
C THR A 334 17.08 36.64 -16.46
N PHE A 335 16.58 37.25 -15.39
CA PHE A 335 15.70 36.60 -14.43
C PHE A 335 14.36 36.25 -15.08
N THR A 336 13.65 37.22 -15.67
CA THR A 336 12.29 37.01 -16.17
C THR A 336 12.25 36.13 -17.39
N ASP A 337 13.07 36.41 -18.39
CA ASP A 337 12.91 35.77 -19.71
C ASP A 337 13.65 34.45 -19.75
N SER A 338 14.86 34.39 -19.18
CA SER A 338 15.70 33.20 -19.25
C SER A 338 15.48 32.19 -18.12
N VAL A 339 14.86 32.58 -17.01
CA VAL A 339 14.61 31.67 -15.88
C VAL A 339 13.13 31.58 -15.55
N TRP A 340 12.51 32.68 -15.11
CA TRP A 340 11.16 32.66 -14.58
C TRP A 340 10.13 32.22 -15.63
N ASN A 341 9.93 33.00 -16.69
CA ASN A 341 8.90 32.74 -17.70
C ASN A 341 9.18 31.47 -18.51
N SER A 342 10.44 31.22 -18.86
CA SER A 342 10.82 30.12 -19.76
C SER A 342 10.90 28.77 -19.07
N LYS A 343 11.42 28.70 -17.83
CA LYS A 343 11.61 27.45 -17.08
C LYS A 343 10.67 27.34 -15.89
N ILE A 344 10.69 28.31 -14.97
CA ILE A 344 10.00 28.18 -13.67
C ILE A 344 8.48 28.20 -13.84
N GLU A 345 7.92 29.28 -14.39
CA GLU A 345 6.48 29.45 -14.56
C GLU A 345 5.89 28.43 -15.55
N LYS A 346 6.62 28.15 -16.63
CA LYS A 346 6.12 27.27 -17.69
C LYS A 346 6.24 25.79 -17.34
N GLU A 347 7.36 25.35 -16.77
CA GLU A 347 7.65 23.93 -16.55
C GLU A 347 7.45 23.52 -15.09
N TRP A 348 7.91 24.31 -14.12
CA TRP A 348 7.91 23.91 -12.71
C TRP A 348 6.65 24.29 -11.96
N VAL A 349 6.12 25.51 -12.09
CA VAL A 349 4.96 25.99 -11.35
C VAL A 349 3.73 25.07 -11.50
N PRO A 350 3.36 24.58 -12.71
CA PRO A 350 2.24 23.66 -12.83
C PRO A 350 2.44 22.38 -12.03
N ILE A 351 3.66 21.83 -12.04
CA ILE A 351 4.03 20.60 -11.35
C ILE A 351 4.06 20.82 -9.84
N LEU A 352 4.65 21.92 -9.38
CA LEU A 352 4.70 22.26 -7.95
C LEU A 352 3.30 22.48 -7.37
N ILE A 353 2.39 23.12 -8.13
CA ILE A 353 0.99 23.30 -7.71
C ILE A 353 0.23 21.97 -7.72
N GLU A 354 0.33 21.16 -8.80
CA GLU A 354 -0.32 19.84 -8.87
C GLU A 354 0.07 18.93 -7.69
N ASN A 355 1.29 19.10 -7.18
CA ASN A 355 1.84 18.30 -6.09
C ASN A 355 1.81 18.99 -4.71
N ASN A 356 1.04 20.08 -4.55
CA ASN A 356 0.88 20.83 -3.30
C ASN A 356 2.19 21.37 -2.69
N MET A 357 3.21 21.59 -3.52
CA MET A 357 4.50 22.15 -3.10
C MET A 357 4.58 23.66 -3.26
N LEU A 358 3.67 24.24 -4.04
CA LEU A 358 3.53 25.67 -4.22
C LEU A 358 2.04 26.00 -4.31
N THR A 359 1.60 27.12 -3.74
CA THR A 359 0.22 27.56 -3.90
C THR A 359 0.10 28.54 -5.07
N LYS A 360 -1.12 28.73 -5.57
CA LYS A 360 -1.39 29.78 -6.55
C LYS A 360 -1.11 31.18 -5.98
N ALA A 361 -1.36 31.39 -4.69
CA ALA A 361 -1.09 32.65 -4.01
C ALA A 361 0.42 32.97 -3.98
N ASP A 362 1.26 31.97 -3.74
CA ASP A 362 2.72 32.12 -3.77
C ASP A 362 3.20 32.57 -5.16
N LYS A 363 2.69 31.92 -6.21
CA LYS A 363 2.95 32.32 -7.61
C LYS A 363 2.53 33.78 -7.86
N ASP A 364 1.30 34.12 -7.49
CA ASP A 364 0.72 35.44 -7.76
C ASP A 364 1.50 36.55 -7.00
N SER A 365 2.02 36.25 -5.80
CA SER A 365 2.91 37.15 -5.04
C SER A 365 4.20 37.47 -5.81
N ILE A 366 4.87 36.44 -6.35
CA ILE A 366 6.10 36.62 -7.13
C ILE A 366 5.81 37.45 -8.39
N VAL A 367 4.76 37.11 -9.14
CA VAL A 367 4.38 37.83 -10.37
C VAL A 367 4.04 39.29 -10.09
N SER A 368 3.33 39.57 -8.97
CA SER A 368 3.06 40.93 -8.54
C SER A 368 4.36 41.70 -8.29
N ARG A 369 5.36 41.06 -7.66
CA ARG A 369 6.63 41.71 -7.36
C ARG A 369 7.50 41.94 -8.59
N LEU A 370 7.50 41.02 -9.56
CA LEU A 370 8.12 41.22 -10.87
C LEU A 370 7.54 42.42 -11.61
N THR A 371 6.23 42.66 -11.48
CA THR A 371 5.57 43.82 -12.08
C THR A 371 6.08 45.13 -11.46
N VAL A 372 6.26 45.16 -10.14
CA VAL A 372 6.86 46.32 -9.44
C VAL A 372 8.31 46.54 -9.89
N TRP A 373 9.09 45.47 -10.02
CA TRP A 373 10.47 45.56 -10.50
C TRP A 373 10.54 46.15 -11.91
N LYS A 374 9.72 45.66 -12.84
CA LYS A 374 9.62 46.20 -14.20
C LYS A 374 9.31 47.69 -14.24
N ALA A 375 8.35 48.13 -13.42
CA ALA A 375 7.94 49.53 -13.36
C ALA A 375 9.09 50.45 -12.89
N GLN A 376 9.98 49.93 -12.03
CA GLN A 376 11.10 50.69 -11.48
C GLN A 376 12.23 50.95 -12.49
N ILE A 377 12.42 50.07 -13.48
CA ILE A 377 13.54 50.15 -14.43
C ILE A 377 13.18 50.77 -15.78
N ILE A 378 11.95 50.60 -16.27
CA ILE A 378 11.56 51.03 -17.63
C ILE A 378 10.89 52.41 -17.64
N GLY A 379 10.27 52.85 -16.53
CA GLY A 379 9.53 54.11 -16.48
C GLY A 379 8.27 54.10 -17.37
N ASP A 380 7.11 53.84 -16.75
CA ASP A 380 5.72 53.89 -17.26
C ASP A 380 5.33 53.15 -18.55
N GLU A 381 4.60 52.04 -18.37
CA GLU A 381 3.13 52.07 -18.51
C GLU A 381 2.53 51.71 -17.13
N PHE A 382 2.14 52.72 -16.35
CA PHE A 382 1.85 52.60 -14.91
C PHE A 382 0.39 52.21 -14.64
N GLU A 383 0.15 50.97 -14.22
CA GLU A 383 -1.18 50.51 -13.81
C GLU A 383 -1.33 50.52 -12.27
N TRP A 384 -1.87 51.61 -11.74
CA TRP A 384 -2.06 51.90 -10.30
C TRP A 384 -2.76 50.79 -9.48
N TRP A 385 -3.49 49.87 -10.12
CA TRP A 385 -4.20 48.78 -9.43
C TRP A 385 -3.25 47.70 -8.87
N VAL A 386 -2.02 47.58 -9.37
CA VAL A 386 -1.03 46.60 -8.90
C VAL A 386 -0.56 46.87 -7.46
N TYR A 387 -0.38 48.14 -7.09
CA TYR A 387 -0.04 48.54 -5.72
C TYR A 387 -1.21 48.36 -4.75
N ALA A 388 -2.44 48.58 -5.21
CA ALA A 388 -3.63 48.35 -4.39
C ALA A 388 -3.79 46.87 -4.01
N VAL A 389 -3.51 45.95 -4.95
CA VAL A 389 -3.54 44.51 -4.69
C VAL A 389 -2.37 44.06 -3.82
N GLY A 390 -1.14 44.54 -4.09
CA GLY A 390 0.04 44.20 -3.29
C GLY A 390 -0.08 44.65 -1.82
N VAL A 391 -0.62 45.85 -1.57
CA VAL A 391 -0.87 46.36 -0.21
C VAL A 391 -1.96 45.56 0.49
N LEU A 392 -3.04 45.16 -0.21
CA LEU A 392 -4.10 44.34 0.37
C LEU A 392 -3.63 42.94 0.76
N ILE A 393 -2.71 42.35 -0.02
CA ILE A 393 -2.13 41.03 0.26
C ILE A 393 -1.13 41.10 1.42
N LEU A 394 -0.26 42.11 1.46
CA LEU A 394 0.64 42.34 2.61
C LEU A 394 -0.14 42.55 3.91
N ILE A 395 -1.25 43.31 3.86
CA ILE A 395 -2.15 43.46 5.00
C ILE A 395 -2.77 42.12 5.38
N GLY A 396 -3.16 41.28 4.42
CA GLY A 396 -3.66 39.92 4.66
C GLY A 396 -2.64 39.03 5.37
N ILE A 397 -1.39 39.00 4.92
CA ILE A 397 -0.29 38.22 5.50
C ILE A 397 0.05 38.71 6.91
N VAL A 398 0.10 40.02 7.13
CA VAL A 398 0.30 40.62 8.46
C VAL A 398 -0.88 40.31 9.40
N MET A 399 -2.11 40.35 8.90
CA MET A 399 -3.28 39.99 9.71
C MET A 399 -3.27 38.50 10.09
N VAL A 400 -2.99 37.60 9.15
CA VAL A 400 -2.93 36.15 9.40
C VAL A 400 -1.80 35.81 10.37
N SER A 401 -0.60 36.34 10.17
CA SER A 401 0.52 36.16 11.11
C SER A 401 0.20 36.73 12.49
N SER A 402 -0.38 37.94 12.59
CA SER A 402 -0.77 38.52 13.87
C SER A 402 -1.85 37.71 14.61
N ASN A 403 -2.76 37.07 13.88
CA ASN A 403 -3.81 36.23 14.45
C ASN A 403 -3.24 34.90 14.97
N ILE A 404 -2.29 34.32 14.24
CA ILE A 404 -1.56 33.11 14.67
C ILE A 404 -0.74 33.40 15.94
N PHE A 405 -0.06 34.56 16.00
CA PHE A 405 0.67 35.00 17.19
C PHE A 405 -0.25 35.29 18.38
N ARG A 406 -1.40 35.95 18.16
CA ARG A 406 -2.40 36.18 19.21
C ARG A 406 -3.00 34.89 19.76
N LYS A 407 -3.29 33.92 18.90
CA LYS A 407 -3.87 32.63 19.30
C LYS A 407 -2.90 31.80 20.15
N ARG A 408 -1.60 31.83 19.81
CA ARG A 408 -0.53 31.21 20.63
C ARG A 408 -0.34 31.91 21.99
N ALA A 409 -0.56 33.22 22.07
CA ALA A 409 -0.45 33.97 23.33
C ALA A 409 -1.68 33.84 24.25
N SER A 410 -2.84 33.42 23.72
CA SER A 410 -4.04 33.13 24.52
C SER A 410 -4.13 31.68 25.02
N GLU A 411 -3.25 30.80 24.53
CA GLU A 411 -3.17 29.39 24.91
C GLU A 411 -1.97 29.09 25.85
N SER A 412 -1.21 30.13 26.25
CA SER A 412 -0.23 30.14 27.35
C SER A 412 -0.78 30.90 28.55
#